data_AF-A0A255THN9-F1
#
_entry.id   AF-A0A255THN9-F1
#
_cell.length_a   1.000
_cell.length_b   1.000
_cell.length_c   1.000
_cell.angle_alpha   90.00
_cell.angle_beta   90.00
_cell.angle_gamma   90.00
#
_symmetry.space_group_name_H-M   'P 1'
#
loop_
_entity.id
_entity.type
_entity.pdbx_description
1 polymer ?
#
loop_
_entity_poly.entity_id
_entity_poly.type
_entity_poly.pdbx_seq_one_letter_code
_entity_poly.pdbx_strand_id
1 'polypeptide(L)' 'MLPDDIVKDNIAAKVDDGVLTITMPKVTKDDVKKIQRQIDIA' A
#
# COMPACT_ATOMS: atom_id res chain seq x y z
N MET A 1 -3.92 11.60 9.25
CA MET A 1 -4.56 10.89 8.14
C MET A 1 -3.53 9.98 7.49
N LEU A 2 -3.89 8.74 7.15
CA LEU A 2 -3.00 7.80 6.45
C LEU A 2 -2.90 8.19 4.97
N PRO A 3 -1.73 8.06 4.33
CA PRO A 3 -1.60 8.36 2.91
C PRO A 3 -2.33 7.32 2.04
N ASP A 4 -2.74 7.75 0.84
CA ASP A 4 -3.63 6.99 -0.05
C ASP A 4 -2.94 5.84 -0.80
N ASP A 5 -1.60 5.80 -0.76
CA ASP A 5 -0.76 4.78 -1.41
C ASP A 5 -0.51 3.55 -0.51
N ILE A 6 -1.27 3.40 0.58
CA ILE A 6 -1.17 2.29 1.51
C ILE A 6 -2.29 1.28 1.26
N VAL A 7 -1.91 0.00 1.17
CA VAL A 7 -2.86 -1.12 1.14
C VAL A 7 -3.39 -1.33 2.56
N LYS A 8 -4.47 -0.63 2.90
CA LYS A 8 -5.06 -0.61 4.24
C LYS A 8 -5.43 -1.99 4.77
N ASP A 9 -5.82 -2.90 3.88
CA ASP A 9 -6.20 -4.27 4.22
C ASP A 9 -5.01 -5.13 4.68
N ASN A 10 -3.78 -4.74 4.33
CA ASN A 10 -2.55 -5.49 4.64
C ASN A 10 -1.68 -4.80 5.71
N ILE A 11 -2.24 -3.88 6.50
CA ILE A 11 -1.50 -3.26 7.60
C ILE A 11 -1.33 -4.29 8.71
N ALA A 12 -0.08 -4.51 9.13
CA ALA A 12 0.26 -5.38 10.25
C ALA A 12 0.88 -4.57 11.39
N ALA A 13 0.61 -4.97 12.63
CA ALA A 13 1.22 -4.39 13.81
C ALA A 13 1.76 -5.50 14.72
N LYS A 14 2.97 -5.30 15.25
CA LYS A 14 3.59 -6.18 16.22
C LYS A 14 4.21 -5.37 17.35
N VAL A 15 4.24 -5.95 18.55
CA VAL A 15 4.93 -5.37 19.70
C VAL A 15 6.08 -6.29 20.04
N ASP A 16 7.29 -5.75 20.09
CA ASP A 16 8.53 -6.47 20.38
C ASP A 16 9.41 -5.61 21.28
N ASP A 17 9.94 -6.16 22.37
CA ASP A 17 10.72 -5.44 23.40
C ASP A 17 10.10 -4.11 23.88
N GLY A 18 8.76 -4.04 23.96
CA GLY A 18 8.04 -2.83 24.36
C GLY A 18 7.91 -1.77 23.27
N VAL A 19 8.37 -2.06 22.04
CA VAL A 19 8.26 -1.18 20.88
C VAL A 19 7.14 -1.67 19.95
N LEU A 20 6.18 -0.79 19.68
CA LEU A 20 5.15 -1.02 18.67
C LEU A 20 5.73 -0.78 17.26
N THR A 21 5.85 -1.84 16.48
CA THR A 21 6.25 -1.78 15.07
C THR A 21 5.01 -1.97 14.19
N ILE A 22 4.78 -1.02 13.29
CA ILE A 22 3.69 -1.07 12.31
C ILE A 22 4.27 -1.23 10.91
N THR A 23 3.85 -2.26 10.19
CA THR A 23 4.20 -2.50 8.79
C THR A 23 3.05 -2.04 7.91
N MET A 24 3.32 -1.01 7.10
CA MET A 24 2.38 -0.48 6.11
C MET A 24 2.91 -0.75 4.70
N PRO A 25 2.41 -1.79 4.02
CA PRO A 25 2.80 -2.07 2.64
C PRO A 25 2.23 -1.01 1.70
N LYS A 26 3.09 -0.50 0.82
CA LYS A 26 2.69 0.41 -0.26
C LYS A 26 2.17 -0.36 -1.46
N VAL A 27 1.28 0.24 -2.24
CA VAL A 27 0.90 -0.29 -3.55
C VAL A 27 2.14 -0.41 -4.44
N THR A 28 2.32 -1.58 -5.05
CA THR A 28 3.43 -1.82 -5.98
C THR A 28 3.15 -1.16 -7.32
N LYS A 29 4.21 -0.84 -8.09
CA LYS A 29 4.06 -0.26 -9.43
C LYS A 29 3.27 -1.19 -10.37
N ASP A 30 3.33 -2.51 -10.16
CA ASP A 30 2.59 -3.49 -10.95
C ASP A 30 1.09 -3.47 -10.66
N ASP A 31 0.68 -3.24 -9.41
CA ASP A 31 -0.73 -3.03 -9.06
C ASP A 31 -1.26 -1.72 -9.64
N VAL A 32 -0.45 -0.65 -9.60
CA VAL A 32 -0.79 0.65 -10.19
C VAL A 32 -0.95 0.55 -11.70
N LYS A 33 -0.10 -0.22 -12.40
CA LYS A 33 -0.22 -0.46 -13.85
C LYS A 33 -1.49 -1.21 -14.22
N LYS A 34 -1.94 -2.17 -13.41
CA LYS A 34 -3.22 -2.88 -13.64
C LYS A 34 -4.43 -1.96 -13.47
N ILE A 35 -4.34 -0.99 -12.55
CA ILE A 35 -5.42 -0.03 -12.27
C ILE A 35 -5.46 1.08 -13.33
N GLN A 36 -4.31 1.42 -13.94
CA GLN A 36 -4.26 2.38 -15.03
C GLN A 36 -4.91 1.79 -16.27
N ARG A 37 -6.16 2.19 -16.53
CA ARG A 37 -6.80 2.02 -17.84
C ARG A 37 -5.88 2.64 -18.89
N GLN A 38 -5.34 1.81 -19.77
CA GLN A 38 -4.60 2.26 -20.94
C GLN A 38 -5.58 3.08 -21.79
N ILE A 39 -5.38 4.40 -21.83
CA ILE A 39 -6.16 5.27 -22.71
C ILE A 39 -5.46 5.20 -24.07
N ASP A 40 -6.00 4.39 -24.98
CA ASP A 40 -5.64 4.44 -26.39
C ASP A 40 -6.25 5.70 -27.01
N ILE A 41 -5.39 6.61 -27.44
CA ILE A 41 -5.79 7.79 -28.21
C ILE A 41 -5.76 7.34 -29.68
N ALA A 42 -6.94 7.12 -30.26
CA ALA A 42 -7.14 6.86 -31.69
C ALA A 42 -7.42 8.16 -32.45
#